data_AF-A0A1R1FRF7-F1
#
_entry.id   AF-A0A1R1FRF7-F1
#
_cell.length_a   1.000
_cell.length_b   1.000
_cell.length_c   1.000
_cell.angle_alpha   90.00
_cell.angle_beta   90.00
_cell.angle_gamma   90.00
#
_symmetry.space_group_name_H-M   'P 1'
#
loop_
_entity.id
_entity.type
_entity.pdbx_description
1 polymer ?
#
loop_
_entity_poly.entity_id
_entity_poly.type
_entity_poly.pdbx_seq_one_letter_code
_entity_poly.pdbx_strand_id
1 'polypeptide(L)'
;MRIHYKDGIVDGIMIDDPAKFKTYKTPCGIGYGSTVQEVFQQYGKKAFIDTKKGKVKSITYVMEENKQGNYHVIPSFDHAILEGGYENMKVLSMAFDQKGRVSFIMLASHEFAYNPEFNMDDIQ
;
A
#
# COMPACT_ATOMS: atom_id res chain seq x y z
N MET A 1 -14.14 0.42 -9.78
CA MET A 1 -12.77 0.84 -9.40
C MET A 1 -12.81 2.36 -9.32
N ARG A 2 -12.74 2.91 -8.11
CA ARG A 2 -12.60 4.35 -7.87
C ARG A 2 -11.11 4.66 -7.70
N ILE A 3 -10.59 5.43 -8.64
CA ILE A 3 -9.25 6.00 -8.54
C ILE A 3 -9.49 7.42 -8.05
N HIS A 4 -8.96 7.73 -6.88
CA HIS A 4 -8.97 9.06 -6.31
C HIS A 4 -7.74 9.81 -6.82
N TYR A 5 -7.97 11.01 -7.34
CA TYR A 5 -6.94 11.92 -7.80
C TYR A 5 -6.96 13.17 -6.93
N LYS A 6 -5.78 13.70 -6.60
CA LYS A 6 -5.60 15.01 -5.98
C LYS A 6 -4.50 15.75 -6.76
N ASP A 7 -4.78 16.99 -7.16
CA ASP A 7 -3.87 17.82 -7.97
C ASP A 7 -3.36 17.13 -9.25
N GLY A 8 -4.19 16.27 -9.85
CA GLY A 8 -3.85 15.51 -11.07
C GLY A 8 -2.98 14.27 -10.84
N ILE A 9 -2.69 13.91 -9.58
CA ILE A 9 -1.89 12.73 -9.20
C ILE A 9 -2.81 11.68 -8.57
N VAL A 10 -2.57 10.40 -8.87
CA VAL A 10 -3.30 9.29 -8.23
C VAL A 10 -2.96 9.24 -6.74
N ASP A 11 -3.94 9.53 -5.89
CA ASP A 11 -3.80 9.67 -4.43
C ASP A 11 -4.43 8.52 -3.64
N GLY A 12 -5.24 7.68 -4.28
CA GLY A 12 -5.73 6.43 -3.71
C GLY A 12 -6.46 5.56 -4.73
N ILE A 13 -6.38 4.23 -4.59
CA ILE A 13 -7.13 3.30 -5.43
C ILE A 13 -8.05 2.46 -4.53
N MET A 14 -9.35 2.73 -4.61
CA MET A 14 -10.38 1.93 -3.97
C MET A 14 -11.08 1.10 -5.05
N ILE A 15 -10.86 -0.20 -5.07
CA ILE A 15 -11.54 -1.08 -6.03
C ILE A 15 -12.89 -1.43 -5.43
N ASP A 16 -13.96 -0.85 -5.98
CA ASP A 16 -15.37 -1.10 -5.62
C ASP A 16 -16.12 -1.89 -6.72
N ASP A 17 -15.38 -2.45 -7.69
CA ASP A 17 -15.93 -3.22 -8.82
C ASP A 17 -15.55 -4.71 -8.68
N PRO A 18 -16.49 -5.58 -8.25
CA PRO A 18 -16.26 -7.01 -8.04
C PRO A 18 -15.74 -7.75 -9.28
N ALA A 19 -15.99 -7.23 -10.49
CA ALA A 19 -15.56 -7.86 -11.74
C ALA A 19 -14.08 -7.54 -12.08
N LYS A 20 -13.63 -6.32 -11.80
CA LYS A 20 -12.22 -5.88 -11.97
C LYS A 20 -11.31 -6.22 -10.78
N PHE A 21 -11.89 -6.62 -9.66
CA PHE A 21 -11.17 -7.11 -8.46
C PHE A 21 -10.15 -8.22 -8.78
N LYS A 22 -10.43 -9.07 -9.77
CA LYS A 22 -9.56 -10.23 -10.09
C LYS A 22 -8.32 -9.88 -10.91
N THR A 23 -8.25 -8.68 -11.50
CA THR A 23 -7.17 -8.30 -12.43
C THR A 23 -6.14 -7.35 -11.84
N TYR A 24 -6.43 -6.73 -10.70
CA TYR A 24 -5.50 -5.79 -10.08
C TYR A 24 -4.32 -6.52 -9.43
N LYS A 25 -3.11 -6.06 -9.80
CA LYS A 25 -1.83 -6.49 -9.24
C LYS A 25 -0.94 -5.27 -9.05
N THR A 26 -0.08 -5.32 -8.04
CA THR A 26 1.05 -4.40 -7.93
C THR A 26 1.99 -4.58 -9.13
N PRO A 27 2.89 -3.62 -9.43
CA PRO A 27 3.91 -3.78 -10.47
C PRO A 27 4.76 -5.05 -10.30
N CYS A 28 4.91 -5.53 -9.07
CA CYS A 28 5.63 -6.75 -8.75
C CYS A 28 4.79 -8.04 -8.84
N GLY A 29 3.54 -7.96 -9.32
CA GLY A 29 2.70 -9.11 -9.57
C GLY A 29 1.86 -9.62 -8.39
N ILE A 30 1.96 -8.99 -7.20
CA ILE A 30 1.11 -9.33 -6.05
C ILE A 30 -0.29 -8.78 -6.27
N GLY A 31 -1.29 -9.64 -6.17
CA GLY A 31 -2.68 -9.27 -6.38
C GLY A 31 -3.62 -9.98 -5.43
N TYR A 32 -4.91 -9.86 -5.70
CA TYR A 32 -5.93 -10.62 -4.98
C TYR A 32 -5.70 -12.11 -5.11
N GLY A 33 -5.82 -12.82 -3.98
CA GLY A 33 -5.58 -14.26 -3.93
C GLY A 33 -4.13 -14.65 -3.67
N SER A 34 -3.16 -13.74 -3.82
CA SER A 34 -1.77 -13.99 -3.46
C SER A 34 -1.64 -14.38 -1.99
N THR A 35 -0.78 -15.34 -1.69
CA THR A 35 -0.51 -15.84 -0.35
C THR A 35 0.44 -14.90 0.39
N VAL A 36 0.39 -14.97 1.73
CA VAL A 36 1.38 -14.31 2.59
C VAL A 36 2.83 -14.65 2.18
N GLN A 37 3.08 -15.89 1.75
CA GLN A 37 4.42 -16.33 1.34
C GLN A 37 4.88 -15.65 0.05
N GLU A 38 4.02 -15.52 -0.95
CA GLU A 38 4.33 -14.78 -2.19
C GLU A 38 4.62 -13.31 -1.89
N VAL A 39 3.84 -12.69 -0.99
CA VAL A 39 4.08 -11.30 -0.55
C VAL A 39 5.47 -11.17 0.09
N PHE A 40 5.83 -12.07 1.00
CA PHE A 40 7.16 -12.05 1.63
C PHE A 40 8.31 -12.38 0.68
N GLN A 41 8.09 -13.23 -0.33
CA GLN A 41 9.09 -13.49 -1.36
C GLN A 41 9.37 -12.22 -2.17
N GLN A 42 8.35 -11.43 -2.45
CA GLN A 42 8.48 -10.26 -3.29
C GLN A 42 8.99 -9.01 -2.55
N TYR A 43 8.48 -8.77 -1.35
CA TYR A 43 8.76 -7.52 -0.60
C TYR A 43 9.60 -7.74 0.66
N GLY A 44 9.93 -8.99 0.99
CA GLY A 44 10.61 -9.32 2.23
C GLY A 44 9.71 -9.25 3.46
N LYS A 45 10.30 -9.47 4.64
CA LYS A 45 9.58 -9.51 5.93
C LYS A 45 9.72 -8.22 6.76
N LYS A 46 10.45 -7.22 6.25
CA LYS A 46 10.60 -5.91 6.91
C LYS A 46 9.34 -5.09 6.66
N ALA A 47 8.31 -5.36 7.46
CA ALA A 47 6.99 -4.77 7.33
C ALA A 47 6.30 -4.65 8.69
N PHE A 48 5.26 -3.84 8.75
CA PHE A 48 4.31 -3.83 9.86
C PHE A 48 3.32 -4.97 9.63
N ILE A 49 3.38 -6.02 10.46
CA ILE A 49 2.59 -7.24 10.29
C ILE A 49 1.61 -7.35 11.46
N ASP A 50 0.31 -7.24 11.18
CA ASP A 50 -0.73 -7.54 12.16
C ASP A 50 -1.07 -9.03 12.12
N THR A 51 -1.11 -9.67 13.29
CA THR A 51 -1.44 -11.09 13.41
C THR A 51 -2.48 -11.33 14.49
N LYS A 52 -3.40 -12.26 14.22
CA LYS A 52 -4.40 -12.71 15.19
C LYS A 52 -4.44 -14.22 15.22
N LYS A 53 -4.18 -14.81 16.40
CA LYS A 53 -4.10 -16.26 16.61
C LYS A 53 -3.14 -16.96 15.63
N GLY A 54 -1.97 -16.36 15.41
CA GLY A 54 -0.94 -16.89 14.50
C GLY A 54 -1.25 -16.73 13.00
N LYS A 55 -2.37 -16.11 12.62
CA LYS A 55 -2.69 -15.80 11.22
C LYS A 55 -2.44 -14.32 10.93
N VAL A 56 -1.75 -14.04 9.83
CA VAL A 56 -1.55 -12.67 9.32
C VAL A 56 -2.90 -12.09 8.90
N LYS A 57 -3.20 -10.88 9.37
CA LYS A 57 -4.43 -10.13 9.07
C LYS A 57 -4.17 -8.97 8.12
N SER A 58 -3.06 -8.27 8.32
CA SER A 58 -2.59 -7.27 7.39
C SER A 58 -1.08 -7.22 7.36
N ILE A 59 -0.55 -6.73 6.25
CA ILE A 59 0.85 -6.38 6.09
C ILE A 59 0.88 -4.98 5.49
N THR A 60 1.63 -4.08 6.13
CA THR A 60 1.88 -2.73 5.63
C THR A 60 3.36 -2.55 5.42
N TYR A 61 3.75 -2.24 4.19
CA TYR A 61 5.10 -1.86 3.80
C TYR A 61 5.20 -0.36 3.69
N VAL A 62 6.37 0.15 4.05
CA VAL A 62 6.79 1.50 3.74
C VAL A 62 7.82 1.41 2.64
N MET A 63 7.62 2.19 1.61
CA MET A 63 8.47 2.20 0.42
C MET A 63 8.98 3.62 0.19
N GLU A 64 10.22 3.72 -0.25
CA GLU A 64 10.78 4.97 -0.75
C GLU A 64 10.94 4.88 -2.27
N GLU A 65 10.47 5.92 -2.96
CA GLU A 65 10.68 6.12 -4.38
C GLU A 65 12.01 6.86 -4.60
N ASN A 66 12.92 6.26 -5.36
CA ASN A 66 14.16 6.92 -5.73
C ASN A 66 13.96 7.90 -6.90
N LYS A 67 14.98 8.70 -7.23
CA LYS A 67 14.93 9.70 -8.32
C LYS A 67 14.63 9.13 -9.72
N GLN A 68 14.69 7.82 -9.89
CA GLN A 68 14.41 7.13 -11.16
C GLN A 68 12.97 6.56 -11.19
N GLY A 69 12.17 6.81 -10.15
CA GLY A 69 10.82 6.27 -9.99
C GLY A 69 10.78 4.82 -9.51
N ASN A 70 11.90 4.28 -9.02
CA ASN A 70 11.96 2.90 -8.51
C ASN A 70 11.66 2.87 -7.02
N TYR A 71 10.82 1.92 -6.61
CA TYR A 71 10.43 1.73 -5.22
C TYR A 71 11.28 0.68 -4.52
N HIS A 72 11.63 0.94 -3.26
CA HIS A 72 12.26 -0.05 -2.40
C HIS A 72 11.67 -0.02 -0.99
N VAL A 73 11.60 -1.18 -0.35
CA VAL A 73 11.05 -1.32 1.01
C VAL A 73 12.07 -0.82 2.02
N ILE A 74 11.64 0.07 2.90
CA ILE A 74 12.45 0.60 4.00
C ILE A 74 11.96 0.04 5.35
N PRO A 75 12.84 -0.07 6.36
CA PRO A 75 12.51 -0.74 7.62
C PRO A 75 11.60 0.09 8.54
N SER A 76 11.65 1.42 8.48
CA SER A 76 10.81 2.31 9.29
C SER A 76 10.70 3.70 8.66
N PHE A 77 9.72 4.47 9.14
CA PHE A 77 9.58 5.90 8.80
C PHE A 77 10.72 6.76 9.35
N ASP A 78 11.36 6.33 10.44
CA ASP A 78 12.47 7.06 11.05
C ASP A 78 13.62 7.28 10.07
N HIS A 79 13.83 6.33 9.14
CA HIS A 79 14.83 6.46 8.09
C HIS A 79 14.61 7.69 7.21
N ALA A 80 13.36 7.98 6.86
CA ALA A 80 13.00 9.08 5.97
C ALA A 80 12.81 10.43 6.69
N ILE A 81 12.39 10.41 7.96
CA ILE A 81 12.29 11.61 8.81
C ILE A 81 13.66 12.25 9.02
N LEU A 82 14.70 11.43 9.19
CA LEU A 82 16.07 11.91 9.42
C LEU A 82 16.72 12.51 8.16
N GLU A 83 16.27 12.13 6.97
CA GLU A 83 16.88 12.53 5.69
C GLU A 83 16.04 13.58 4.91
N GLY A 84 14.89 14.01 5.45
CA GLY A 84 14.03 15.02 4.83
C GLY A 84 13.29 14.54 3.57
N GLY A 85 13.08 13.22 3.44
CA GLY A 85 12.57 12.57 2.24
C GLY A 85 11.11 12.09 2.31
N TYR A 86 10.31 12.59 3.27
CA TYR A 86 8.95 12.10 3.54
C TYR A 86 8.02 12.12 2.31
N GLU A 87 8.23 13.05 1.37
CA GLU A 87 7.44 13.20 0.13
C GLU A 87 7.64 12.03 -0.84
N ASN A 88 8.79 11.37 -0.77
CA ASN A 88 9.12 10.20 -1.61
C ASN A 88 8.57 8.89 -1.03
N MET A 89 7.88 8.96 0.12
CA MET A 89 7.38 7.79 0.80
C MET A 89 6.01 7.38 0.29
N LYS A 90 5.86 6.09 0.05
CA LYS A 90 4.59 5.43 -0.24
C LYS A 90 4.34 4.32 0.76
N VAL A 91 3.07 4.07 1.04
CA VAL A 91 2.61 2.97 1.90
C VAL A 91 1.87 1.96 1.05
N LEU A 92 2.29 0.70 1.10
CA LEU A 92 1.56 -0.42 0.51
C LEU A 92 0.96 -1.25 1.64
N SER A 93 -0.36 -1.16 1.81
CA SER A 93 -1.09 -1.95 2.81
C SER A 93 -1.91 -3.05 2.14
N MET A 94 -1.90 -4.23 2.76
CA MET A 94 -2.62 -5.41 2.29
C MET A 94 -3.38 -6.04 3.45
N ALA A 95 -4.63 -6.45 3.21
CA ALA A 95 -5.38 -7.28 4.15
C ALA A 95 -5.53 -8.70 3.63
N PHE A 96 -5.63 -9.67 4.55
CA PHE A 96 -5.70 -11.09 4.24
C PHE A 96 -7.00 -11.72 4.74
N ASP A 97 -7.58 -12.59 3.90
CA ASP A 97 -8.78 -13.36 4.23
C ASP A 97 -8.48 -14.48 5.25
N GLN A 98 -9.51 -15.27 5.58
CA GLN A 98 -9.37 -16.36 6.55
C GLN A 98 -8.46 -17.51 6.08
N LYS A 99 -8.19 -17.60 4.77
CA LYS A 99 -7.31 -18.56 4.11
C LYS A 99 -5.88 -18.02 3.92
N GLY A 100 -5.60 -16.80 4.41
CA GLY A 100 -4.28 -16.19 4.28
C GLY A 100 -3.98 -15.69 2.88
N ARG A 101 -5.01 -15.26 2.14
CA ARG A 101 -4.88 -14.71 0.80
C ARG A 101 -5.21 -13.22 0.80
N VAL A 102 -4.46 -12.44 0.02
CA VAL A 102 -4.70 -11.01 -0.17
C VAL A 102 -6.13 -10.79 -0.62
N SER A 103 -6.88 -10.04 0.17
CA SER A 103 -8.28 -9.68 -0.06
C SER A 103 -8.50 -8.18 -0.10
N PHE A 104 -7.45 -7.39 0.04
CA PHE A 104 -7.44 -5.94 -0.13
C PHE A 104 -6.01 -5.45 -0.38
N ILE A 105 -5.83 -4.47 -1.25
CA ILE A 105 -4.56 -3.78 -1.50
C ILE A 105 -4.85 -2.28 -1.53
N MET A 106 -4.04 -1.50 -0.83
CA MET A 106 -4.04 -0.04 -0.84
C MET A 106 -2.63 0.48 -1.05
N LEU A 107 -2.48 1.41 -1.97
CA LEU A 107 -1.28 2.23 -2.14
C LEU A 107 -1.63 3.66 -1.75
N ALA A 108 -0.86 4.27 -0.86
CA ALA A 108 -1.06 5.63 -0.40
C ALA A 108 0.25 6.42 -0.42
N SER A 109 0.16 7.72 -0.69
CA SER A 109 1.24 8.69 -0.45
C SER A 109 1.38 8.99 1.05
N HIS A 110 2.51 9.59 1.46
CA HIS A 110 2.67 10.10 2.83
C HIS A 110 1.57 11.09 3.23
N GLU A 111 1.22 12.02 2.33
CA GLU A 111 0.22 13.06 2.59
C GLU A 111 -1.16 12.46 2.94
N PHE A 112 -1.60 11.44 2.20
CA PHE A 112 -2.86 10.75 2.48
C PHE A 112 -2.85 9.95 3.78
N ALA A 113 -1.70 9.35 4.13
CA ALA A 113 -1.59 8.50 5.31
C ALA A 113 -1.58 9.29 6.64
N TYR A 114 -1.16 10.57 6.62
CA TYR A 114 -0.89 11.33 7.86
C TYR A 114 -1.54 12.72 7.94
N ASN A 115 -2.18 13.25 6.89
CA ASN A 115 -2.90 14.53 6.97
C ASN A 115 -4.41 14.38 6.59
N PRO A 116 -5.25 13.91 7.53
CA PRO A 116 -6.66 13.60 7.29
C PRO A 116 -7.61 14.81 7.33
N GLU A 117 -7.11 16.06 7.34
CA GLU A 117 -7.95 17.25 7.12
C GLU A 117 -8.42 17.28 5.65
N PHE A 118 -9.29 16.32 5.35
CA PHE A 118 -9.87 16.00 4.06
C PHE A 118 -11.23 16.70 3.98
N ASN A 119 -11.31 17.78 3.21
CA ASN A 119 -12.56 18.48 2.99
C ASN A 119 -13.30 17.84 1.80
N MET A 120 -14.56 17.46 1.99
CA MET A 120 -15.34 16.80 0.93
C MET A 120 -15.57 17.70 -0.31
N ASP A 121 -15.37 19.00 -0.16
CA ASP A 121 -15.55 20.00 -1.22
C ASP A 121 -14.41 20.02 -2.25
N ASP A 122 -13.30 19.32 -1.99
CA ASP A 122 -12.12 19.27 -2.88
C ASP A 122 -12.25 18.23 -4.02
N ILE A 123 -13.42 17.60 -4.15
CA ILE A 123 -13.74 16.64 -5.21
C ILE A 123 -14.47 17.38 -6.34
N GLN A 124 -13.72 17.92 -7.31
CA GLN A 124 -14.26 18.34 -8.61
C GLN A 124 -13.87 17.36 -9.71
#